data_AF-A0A9W8JQ86-F1
#
_entry.id   AF-A0A9W8JQ86-F1
#
_cell.length_a   1.000
_cell.length_b   1.000
_cell.length_c   1.000
_cell.angle_alpha   90.00
_cell.angle_beta   90.00
_cell.angle_gamma   90.00
#
_symmetry.space_group_name_H-M   'P 1'
#
loop_
_entity.id
_entity.type
_entity.pdbx_description
1 polymer ?
#
loop_
_entity_poly.entity_id
_entity_poly.type
_entity_poly.pdbx_seq_one_letter_code
_entity_poly.pdbx_strand_id
1 'polypeptide(L)'
;MRNLTLIASWEVHIPPGNITATTYDLDENIIYVSTESSNPDGEVEVELWRIEQPESRNVLPTNLRKVASFRTVASSNGPSDVQTMSLRFLAEVRKIAAIMRGGDVITVSVDEEDAPFEVEGTFETGILAASWSPDESSVAIVTGPLHPFSIFNGL
;
A
#
# COMPACT_ATOMS: atom_id res chain seq x y z
N MET A 1 22.93 -18.38 22.45
CA MET A 1 21.90 -17.41 22.02
C MET A 1 22.60 -16.08 21.82
N ARG A 2 22.71 -15.56 20.60
CA ARG A 2 23.35 -14.26 20.34
C ARG A 2 22.34 -13.16 20.68
N ASN A 3 22.74 -12.20 21.52
CA ASN A 3 21.91 -11.03 21.82
C ASN A 3 21.73 -10.21 20.56
N LEU A 4 20.48 -9.85 20.25
CA LEU A 4 20.18 -8.84 19.25
C LEU A 4 20.31 -7.47 19.91
N THR A 5 20.98 -6.53 19.25
CA THR A 5 21.10 -5.14 19.68
C THR A 5 20.47 -4.26 18.62
N LEU A 6 19.64 -3.31 19.05
CA LEU A 6 19.09 -2.28 18.16
C LEU A 6 20.23 -1.46 17.55
N ILE A 7 20.33 -1.47 16.22
CA ILE A 7 21.42 -0.82 15.48
C ILE A 7 21.08 0.65 15.19
N ALA A 8 19.82 0.95 14.89
CA ALA A 8 19.34 2.30 14.59
C ALA A 8 17.82 2.40 14.84
N SER A 9 17.35 3.61 15.12
CA SER A 9 15.93 3.99 15.14
C SER A 9 15.84 5.46 14.71
N TRP A 10 14.84 5.79 13.93
CA TRP A 10 14.60 7.15 13.45
C TRP A 10 13.09 7.37 13.28
N GLU A 11 12.71 8.63 13.18
CA GLU A 11 11.33 9.05 13.01
C GLU A 11 11.24 10.01 11.82
N VAL A 12 10.19 9.87 11.03
CA VAL A 12 9.86 10.74 9.90
C VAL A 12 8.40 11.14 10.03
N HIS A 13 8.15 12.44 9.85
CA HIS A 13 6.79 12.95 9.80
C HIS A 13 6.26 12.88 8.36
N ILE A 14 5.30 11.99 8.12
CA ILE A 14 4.58 11.89 6.85
C ILE A 14 3.37 12.85 6.94
N PRO A 15 2.99 13.54 5.83
CA PRO A 15 1.78 14.36 5.78
C PRO A 15 0.54 13.63 6.30
N PRO A 16 -0.46 14.39 6.81
CA PRO A 16 -1.59 13.82 7.53
C PRO A 16 -2.41 12.87 6.64
N GLY A 17 -2.49 11.61 7.08
CA GLY A 17 -3.25 10.53 6.46
C GLY A 17 -3.10 9.26 7.29
N ASN A 18 -4.00 8.29 7.12
CA ASN A 18 -3.88 7.01 7.79
C ASN A 18 -2.87 6.15 7.04
N ILE A 19 -1.75 5.76 7.68
CA ILE A 19 -0.80 4.82 7.08
C ILE A 19 -1.49 3.45 6.99
N THR A 20 -1.57 2.89 5.78
CA THR A 20 -2.34 1.67 5.53
C THR A 20 -1.50 0.47 5.13
N ALA A 21 -0.45 0.68 4.35
CA ALA A 21 0.48 -0.36 3.96
C ALA A 21 1.89 0.20 3.79
N THR A 22 2.88 -0.69 3.88
CA THR A 22 4.28 -0.37 3.63
C THR A 22 4.94 -1.48 2.82
N THR A 23 5.91 -1.12 1.99
CA THR A 23 6.78 -2.06 1.29
C THR A 23 8.21 -1.49 1.26
N TYR A 24 9.18 -2.32 0.92
CA TYR A 24 10.59 -1.93 0.88
C TYR A 24 11.20 -2.26 -0.47
N ASP A 25 12.15 -1.44 -0.88
CA ASP A 25 13.15 -1.75 -1.91
C ASP A 25 14.47 -2.01 -1.20
N LEU A 26 14.95 -3.26 -1.29
CA LEU A 26 16.17 -3.70 -0.64
C LEU A 26 17.43 -3.26 -1.39
N ASP A 27 17.32 -2.97 -2.67
CA ASP A 27 18.46 -2.61 -3.52
C ASP A 27 18.83 -1.15 -3.31
N GLU A 28 17.84 -0.27 -3.22
CA GLU A 28 18.05 1.16 -2.98
C GLU A 28 17.87 1.57 -1.51
N ASN A 29 17.54 0.64 -0.62
CA ASN A 29 17.31 0.89 0.81
C ASN A 29 16.21 1.93 1.05
N ILE A 30 15.09 1.77 0.35
CA ILE A 30 13.94 2.68 0.38
C ILE A 30 12.75 1.99 1.04
N ILE A 31 11.98 2.76 1.82
CA ILE A 31 10.66 2.35 2.31
C ILE A 31 9.61 3.14 1.54
N TYR A 32 8.63 2.43 1.03
CA TYR A 32 7.42 3.01 0.47
C TYR A 32 6.27 2.86 1.45
N VAL A 33 5.48 3.92 1.59
CA VAL A 33 4.36 4.00 2.53
C VAL A 33 3.13 4.48 1.79
N SER A 34 2.02 3.76 1.90
CA SER A 34 0.72 4.24 1.43
C SER A 34 -0.02 4.94 2.58
N THR A 35 -0.57 6.10 2.29
CA THR A 35 -1.47 6.82 3.20
C THR A 35 -2.83 7.00 2.54
N GLU A 36 -3.88 6.90 3.33
CA GLU A 36 -5.26 7.08 2.88
C GLU A 36 -5.93 8.24 3.60
N SER A 37 -6.70 9.01 2.83
CA SER A 37 -7.65 10.01 3.34
C SER A 37 -9.02 9.77 2.69
N SER A 38 -10.04 9.60 3.54
CA SER A 38 -11.42 9.44 3.08
C SER A 38 -12.07 10.80 2.89
N ASN A 39 -12.59 11.07 1.71
CA ASN A 39 -13.34 12.28 1.43
C ASN A 39 -14.83 12.09 1.79
N PRO A 40 -15.55 13.18 2.16
CA PRO A 40 -16.98 13.12 2.45
C PRO A 40 -17.84 12.60 1.28
N ASP A 41 -17.31 12.69 0.06
CA ASP A 41 -17.96 12.27 -1.19
C ASP A 41 -17.86 10.75 -1.45
N GLY A 42 -17.22 9.98 -0.55
CA GLY A 42 -17.09 8.52 -0.67
C GLY A 42 -15.92 8.06 -1.55
N GLU A 43 -15.06 8.99 -1.98
CA GLU A 43 -13.77 8.68 -2.61
C GLU A 43 -12.69 8.53 -1.53
N VAL A 44 -11.74 7.64 -1.77
CA VAL A 44 -10.52 7.54 -0.97
C VAL A 44 -9.35 7.99 -1.83
N GLU A 45 -8.64 9.00 -1.34
CA GLU A 45 -7.39 9.46 -1.90
C GLU A 45 -6.26 8.66 -1.25
N VAL A 46 -5.43 8.06 -2.09
CA VAL A 46 -4.28 7.27 -1.68
C VAL A 46 -3.04 7.97 -2.18
N GLU A 47 -2.11 8.21 -1.27
CA GLU A 47 -0.81 8.80 -1.58
C GLU A 47 0.29 7.79 -1.28
N LEU A 48 1.27 7.73 -2.17
CA LEU A 48 2.42 6.87 -2.05
C LEU A 48 3.65 7.72 -1.73
N TRP A 49 4.26 7.47 -0.59
CA TRP A 49 5.42 8.17 -0.10
C TRP A 49 6.66 7.29 -0.19
N ARG A 50 7.77 7.90 -0.60
CA ARG A 50 9.12 7.31 -0.65
C ARG A 50 9.94 7.90 0.49
N ILE A 51 10.57 7.03 1.27
CA ILE A 51 11.44 7.36 2.40
C ILE A 51 12.78 6.67 2.16
N GLU A 52 13.80 7.44 1.83
CA GLU A 52 15.16 6.92 1.75
C GLU A 52 15.72 6.69 3.16
N GLN A 53 16.18 5.48 3.44
CA GLN A 53 16.77 5.21 4.75
C GLN A 53 18.17 5.82 4.85
N PRO A 54 18.55 6.40 6.01
CA PRO A 54 19.84 7.03 6.18
C PRO A 54 20.95 5.97 6.21
N GLU A 55 22.02 6.20 5.44
CA GLU A 55 23.21 5.34 5.45
C GLU A 55 23.94 5.33 6.81
N SER A 56 23.73 6.39 7.62
CA SER A 56 24.39 6.58 8.92
C SER A 56 23.39 6.75 10.05
N ARG A 57 23.71 6.16 11.21
CA ARG A 57 22.85 6.05 12.40
C ARG A 57 22.41 7.38 13.01
N ASN A 58 23.11 8.47 12.69
CA ASN A 58 22.89 9.79 13.28
C ASN A 58 22.23 10.79 12.32
N VAL A 59 21.83 10.34 11.12
CA VAL A 59 21.22 11.19 10.11
C VAL A 59 19.73 10.88 10.06
N LEU A 60 18.90 11.91 10.18
CA LEU A 60 17.45 11.75 9.99
C LEU A 60 17.16 11.55 8.50
N PRO A 61 16.21 10.67 8.14
CA PRO A 61 15.77 10.55 6.76
C PRO A 61 15.21 11.90 6.32
N THR A 62 15.89 12.55 5.37
CA THR A 62 15.57 13.91 4.95
C THR A 62 14.79 13.95 3.65
N ASN A 63 14.80 12.85 2.90
CA ASN A 63 14.22 12.73 1.57
C ASN A 63 12.88 11.99 1.64
N LEU A 64 11.88 12.64 2.24
CA LEU A 64 10.48 12.24 2.08
C LEU A 64 9.95 12.86 0.78
N ARG A 65 9.47 12.01 -0.13
CA ARG A 65 8.99 12.43 -1.46
C ARG A 65 7.69 11.70 -1.79
N LYS A 66 6.73 12.40 -2.39
CA LYS A 66 5.53 11.76 -2.93
C LYS A 66 5.86 11.14 -4.29
N VAL A 67 5.55 9.86 -4.46
CA VAL A 67 5.78 9.11 -5.71
C VAL A 67 4.56 9.21 -6.60
N ALA A 68 3.37 9.02 -6.03
CA ALA A 68 2.11 9.11 -6.75
C ALA A 68 0.95 9.46 -5.81
N SER A 69 -0.14 9.95 -6.41
CA SER A 69 -1.44 10.09 -5.77
C SER A 69 -2.51 9.63 -6.74
N PHE A 70 -3.47 8.85 -6.24
CA PHE A 70 -4.58 8.34 -7.02
C PHE A 70 -5.83 8.23 -6.16
N ARG A 71 -6.98 8.18 -6.83
CA ARG A 71 -8.29 8.07 -6.16
C ARG A 71 -8.94 6.76 -6.51
N THR A 72 -9.54 6.13 -5.50
CA THR A 72 -10.35 4.93 -5.65
C THR A 72 -11.72 5.16 -5.03
N VAL A 73 -12.73 4.42 -5.49
CA VAL A 73 -14.03 4.38 -4.84
C VAL A 73 -13.89 3.61 -3.52
N ALA A 74 -14.44 4.14 -2.42
CA ALA A 74 -14.46 3.44 -1.15
C ALA A 74 -15.30 2.17 -1.23
N SER A 75 -14.78 1.07 -0.68
CA SER A 75 -15.55 -0.15 -0.47
C SER A 75 -16.71 0.10 0.49
N SER A 76 -17.88 -0.50 0.21
CA SER A 76 -19.11 -0.34 1.01
C SER A 76 -19.05 -0.97 2.41
N ASN A 77 -17.94 -1.60 2.80
CA ASN A 77 -17.78 -2.27 4.09
C ASN A 77 -17.69 -1.31 5.29
N GLY A 78 -17.58 0.00 5.04
CA GLY A 78 -17.71 1.05 6.04
C GLY A 78 -16.70 2.18 5.82
N PRO A 79 -16.98 3.40 6.31
CA PRO A 79 -16.13 4.57 6.11
C PRO A 79 -14.78 4.51 6.84
N SER A 80 -14.56 3.50 7.71
CA SER A 80 -13.33 3.32 8.50
C SER A 80 -12.45 2.17 8.03
N ASP A 81 -12.86 1.43 7.00
CA ASP A 81 -12.09 0.29 6.52
C ASP A 81 -10.91 0.78 5.66
N VAL A 82 -9.74 0.21 5.91
CA VAL A 82 -8.56 0.38 5.06
C VAL A 82 -8.88 -0.11 3.65
N GLN A 83 -8.56 0.70 2.64
CA GLN A 83 -8.82 0.37 1.23
C GLN A 83 -7.62 -0.30 0.55
N THR A 84 -6.38 0.04 0.93
CA THR A 84 -5.18 -0.62 0.41
C THR A 84 -5.01 -1.97 1.11
N MET A 85 -5.30 -3.06 0.41
CA MET A 85 -5.19 -4.43 0.95
C MET A 85 -3.77 -4.97 0.88
N SER A 86 -3.05 -4.63 -0.19
CA SER A 86 -1.69 -5.09 -0.37
C SER A 86 -0.89 -4.07 -1.15
N LEU A 87 0.33 -3.80 -0.70
CA LEU A 87 1.30 -2.95 -1.37
C LEU A 87 2.57 -3.77 -1.55
N ARG A 88 3.07 -3.84 -2.79
CA ARG A 88 4.26 -4.62 -3.13
C ARG A 88 5.14 -3.85 -4.10
N PHE A 89 6.42 -3.77 -3.80
CA PHE A 89 7.45 -3.36 -4.76
C PHE A 89 7.80 -4.56 -5.64
N LEU A 90 7.78 -4.36 -6.96
CA LEU A 90 8.12 -5.36 -7.97
C LEU A 90 9.50 -4.99 -8.53
N ALA A 91 10.55 -5.62 -8.01
CA ALA A 91 11.93 -5.20 -8.28
C ALA A 91 12.32 -5.34 -9.77
N GLU A 92 11.84 -6.39 -10.43
CA GLU A 92 12.15 -6.67 -11.85
C GLU A 92 11.72 -5.53 -12.79
N VAL A 93 10.59 -4.90 -12.50
CA VAL A 93 9.99 -3.85 -13.36
C VAL A 93 10.05 -2.46 -12.74
N ARG A 94 10.62 -2.31 -11.53
CA ARG A 94 10.67 -1.05 -10.77
C ARG A 94 9.30 -0.36 -10.70
N LYS A 95 8.27 -1.14 -10.35
CA LYS A 95 6.91 -0.64 -10.12
C LYS A 95 6.42 -1.01 -8.72
N ILE A 96 5.50 -0.22 -8.19
CA ILE A 96 4.71 -0.59 -7.01
C ILE A 96 3.34 -1.05 -7.48
N ALA A 97 2.97 -2.26 -7.08
CA ALA A 97 1.61 -2.77 -7.23
C ALA A 97 0.84 -2.52 -5.95
N ALA A 98 -0.32 -1.88 -6.07
CA ALA A 98 -1.27 -1.74 -4.98
C ALA A 98 -2.59 -2.43 -5.35
N ILE A 99 -3.12 -3.19 -4.39
CA ILE A 99 -4.38 -3.92 -4.53
C ILE A 99 -5.41 -3.25 -3.64
N MET A 100 -6.45 -2.73 -4.27
CA MET A 100 -7.49 -1.93 -3.63
C MET A 100 -8.71 -2.80 -3.33
N ARG A 101 -9.31 -2.56 -2.17
CA ARG A 101 -10.51 -3.27 -1.71
C ARG A 101 -11.71 -3.07 -2.63
N GLY A 102 -11.77 -1.91 -3.29
CA GLY A 102 -12.77 -1.57 -4.29
C GLY A 102 -12.75 -2.47 -5.53
N GLY A 103 -11.68 -3.23 -5.74
CA GLY A 103 -11.54 -4.14 -6.87
C GLY A 103 -10.40 -3.78 -7.81
N ASP A 104 -9.83 -2.59 -7.71
CA ASP A 104 -8.79 -2.14 -8.61
C ASP A 104 -7.41 -2.72 -8.22
N VAL A 105 -6.70 -3.20 -9.24
CA VAL A 105 -5.28 -3.53 -9.16
C VAL A 105 -4.54 -2.50 -9.97
N ILE A 106 -3.70 -1.73 -9.29
CA ILE A 106 -2.97 -0.61 -9.89
C ILE A 106 -1.47 -0.82 -9.82
N THR A 107 -0.77 -0.25 -10.78
CA THR A 107 0.69 -0.19 -10.79
C THR A 107 1.15 1.25 -10.96
N VAL A 108 2.28 1.57 -10.32
CA VAL A 108 2.89 2.91 -10.33
C VAL A 108 4.38 2.74 -10.56
N SER A 109 4.95 3.49 -11.51
CA SER A 109 6.41 3.55 -11.70
C SER A 109 7.06 4.29 -10.54
N VAL A 110 8.17 3.77 -10.01
CA VAL A 110 8.91 4.47 -8.92
C VAL A 110 10.01 5.40 -9.44
N ASP A 111 10.32 5.34 -10.73
CA ASP A 111 11.42 6.11 -11.33
C ASP A 111 11.03 7.57 -11.59
N GLU A 112 9.73 7.85 -11.67
CA GLU A 112 9.19 9.17 -11.98
C GLU A 112 8.55 9.82 -10.74
N GLU A 113 8.67 11.14 -10.65
CA GLU A 113 7.99 11.96 -9.64
C GLU A 113 6.55 12.19 -10.08
N ASP A 114 5.60 12.05 -9.15
CA ASP A 114 4.16 12.14 -9.48
C ASP A 114 3.78 11.24 -10.67
N ALA A 115 4.33 10.02 -10.67
CA ALA A 115 4.14 9.06 -11.75
C ALA A 115 2.65 8.77 -11.97
N PRO A 116 2.19 8.68 -13.23
CA PRO A 116 0.83 8.25 -13.50
C PRO A 116 0.65 6.81 -13.01
N PHE A 117 -0.52 6.53 -12.46
CA PHE A 117 -0.92 5.17 -12.11
C PHE A 117 -1.61 4.50 -13.29
N GLU A 118 -1.42 3.19 -13.42
CA GLU A 118 -2.05 2.35 -14.42
C GLU A 118 -2.97 1.35 -13.73
N VAL A 119 -4.20 1.19 -14.22
CA VAL A 119 -5.11 0.14 -13.75
C VAL A 119 -4.89 -1.10 -14.61
N GLU A 120 -4.28 -2.12 -14.04
CA GLU A 120 -4.02 -3.40 -14.73
C GLU A 120 -5.29 -4.24 -14.83
N GLY A 121 -6.21 -4.08 -13.87
CA GLY A 121 -7.49 -4.76 -13.87
C GLY A 121 -8.40 -4.34 -12.72
N THR A 122 -9.69 -4.63 -12.88
CA THR A 122 -10.72 -4.32 -11.90
C THR A 122 -11.59 -5.55 -11.64
N PHE A 123 -11.83 -5.86 -10.37
CA PHE A 123 -12.71 -6.93 -9.92
C PHE A 123 -14.04 -6.34 -9.44
N GLU A 124 -15.10 -6.50 -10.23
CA GLU A 124 -16.43 -5.88 -9.96
C GLU A 124 -17.03 -6.25 -8.60
N THR A 125 -16.76 -7.46 -8.10
CA THR A 125 -17.27 -7.91 -6.80
C THR A 125 -16.50 -7.30 -5.62
N GLY A 126 -15.38 -6.62 -5.86
CA GLY A 126 -14.42 -6.21 -4.84
C GLY A 126 -13.45 -7.32 -4.43
N ILE A 127 -12.43 -6.92 -3.67
CA ILE A 127 -11.37 -7.80 -3.16
C ILE A 127 -11.47 -7.89 -1.65
N LEU A 128 -11.50 -9.11 -1.10
CA LEU A 128 -11.58 -9.37 0.34
C LEU A 128 -10.20 -9.60 0.97
N ALA A 129 -9.28 -10.19 0.21
CA ALA A 129 -7.90 -10.43 0.64
C ALA A 129 -6.98 -10.56 -0.57
N ALA A 130 -5.71 -10.18 -0.41
CA ALA A 130 -4.67 -10.41 -1.40
C ALA A 130 -3.35 -10.73 -0.72
N SER A 131 -2.58 -11.66 -1.29
CA SER A 131 -1.26 -12.02 -0.79
C SER A 131 -0.32 -12.39 -1.94
N TRP A 132 0.85 -11.77 -1.95
CA TRP A 132 1.90 -12.01 -2.94
C TRP A 132 2.73 -13.24 -2.57
N SER A 133 3.20 -13.96 -3.59
CA SER A 133 4.26 -14.94 -3.40
C SER A 133 5.55 -14.24 -2.96
N PRO A 134 6.41 -14.90 -2.17
CA PRO A 134 7.67 -14.30 -1.71
C PRO A 134 8.65 -13.96 -2.83
N ASP A 135 8.50 -14.58 -4.00
CA ASP A 135 9.32 -14.36 -5.20
C ASP A 135 8.70 -13.34 -6.17
N GLU A 136 7.63 -12.65 -5.76
CA GLU A 136 6.94 -11.60 -6.53
C GLU A 136 6.34 -12.08 -7.88
N SER A 137 6.39 -13.37 -8.17
CA SER A 137 5.94 -13.94 -9.45
C SER A 137 4.42 -14.13 -9.55
N SER A 138 3.70 -14.11 -8.43
CA SER A 138 2.27 -14.42 -8.38
C SER A 138 1.58 -13.74 -7.21
N VAL A 139 0.28 -13.50 -7.35
CA VAL A 139 -0.58 -12.98 -6.29
C VAL A 139 -1.85 -13.82 -6.18
N ALA A 140 -2.18 -14.23 -4.96
CA ALA A 140 -3.46 -14.86 -4.65
C ALA A 140 -4.46 -13.78 -4.23
N ILE A 141 -5.57 -13.68 -4.95
CA ILE A 141 -6.65 -12.72 -4.69
C ILE A 141 -7.93 -13.49 -4.36
N VAL A 142 -8.57 -13.14 -3.25
CA VAL A 142 -9.89 -13.62 -2.88
C VAL A 142 -10.90 -12.54 -3.19
N THR A 143 -11.76 -12.80 -4.15
CA THR A 143 -12.90 -11.95 -4.47
C THR A 143 -14.14 -12.47 -3.78
N GLY A 144 -15.12 -11.59 -3.58
CA GLY A 144 -16.41 -11.99 -3.05
C GLY A 144 -17.33 -10.79 -2.93
N PRO A 145 -18.65 -11.00 -2.95
CA PRO A 145 -19.60 -9.90 -2.84
C PRO A 145 -19.36 -9.10 -1.56
N LEU A 146 -19.38 -7.77 -1.68
CA LEU A 146 -19.24 -6.78 -0.60
C LEU A 146 -20.45 -6.75 0.35
N HIS A 147 -21.00 -7.91 0.72
CA HIS A 147 -22.02 -8.02 1.75
C HIS A 147 -21.36 -8.34 3.10
N PRO A 148 -21.80 -7.70 4.21
CA PRO A 148 -21.40 -8.14 5.53
C PRO A 148 -21.84 -9.59 5.68
N PHE A 149 -20.91 -10.46 6.05
CA PHE A 149 -21.18 -11.86 6.38
C PHE A 149 -22.42 -11.93 7.28
N SER A 150 -23.55 -12.34 6.71
CA SER A 150 -24.69 -12.79 7.52
C SER A 150 -24.24 -14.12 8.11
N ILE A 151 -23.90 -14.12 9.39
CA ILE A 151 -23.65 -15.34 10.14
C ILE A 151 -24.91 -16.19 9.99
N PHE A 152 -24.81 -17.30 9.25
CA PHE A 152 -25.82 -18.36 9.29
C PHE A 152 -25.83 -18.88 10.72
N ASN A 153 -26.72 -18.36 11.56
CA ASN A 153 -27.13 -19.05 12.77
C ASN A 153 -27.87 -20.31 12.32
N GLY A 154 -27.12 -21.40 12.25
CA GLY A 154 -27.68 -22.74 12.07
C GLY A 154 -28.61 -23.06 13.23
N LEU A 155 -29.83 -23.44 12.87
CA LEU A 155 -30.83 -24.11 13.70
C LEU A 155 -30.30 -25.42 14.31
#